data_AF-A0A1Q7XZK8-F1
#
_entry.id   AF-A0A1Q7XZK8-F1
#
_cell.length_a   1.000
_cell.length_b   1.000
_cell.length_c   1.000
_cell.angle_alpha   90.00
_cell.angle_beta   90.00
_cell.angle_gamma   90.00
#
_symmetry.space_group_name_H-M   'P 1'
#
loop_
_entity.id
_entity.type
_entity.pdbx_description
1 polymer ?
#
loop_
_entity_poly.entity_id
_entity_poly.type
_entity_poly.pdbx_seq_one_letter_code
_entity_poly.pdbx_strand_id
1 'polypeptide(L)'
;MNIPVIDPFDVAADPAMPSLALALDPEEAQRQFGRRLPRLAGEGGVVHLRTIRVTRYKPGRRCVIEYEVDVERPDSSLEVVTLIGKVRVRRYGKSGYRLLDAFWNAGFKSDSPDGISVPEPAGTVPAFRMWLQRKVPGRPATDLLAAPAGVALARKIAEAAHKLHRAAVPADRRHTMADELRILHECLPTVARLESRWAGRIERLLDASTRLGAATPEPTTCGIHRDFYADQVIVDGGRLFLLDFDLHCEG
;
A
#
# COMPACT_ATOMS: atom_id res chain seq x y z
N MET A 1 5.51 23.68 -21.73
CA MET A 1 4.91 22.43 -22.24
C MET A 1 3.61 22.21 -21.48
N ASN A 2 2.51 21.84 -22.16
CA ASN A 2 1.25 21.53 -21.48
C ASN A 2 1.34 20.09 -20.95
N ILE A 3 1.40 19.92 -19.63
CA ILE A 3 1.50 18.61 -18.98
C ILE A 3 0.10 17.98 -18.97
N PRO A 4 -0.12 16.81 -19.61
CA PRO A 4 -1.43 16.17 -19.62
C PRO A 4 -1.89 15.77 -18.21
N VAL A 5 -3.15 16.08 -17.91
CA VAL A 5 -3.85 15.67 -16.68
C VAL A 5 -5.04 14.81 -17.07
N ILE A 6 -5.11 13.61 -16.51
CA ILE A 6 -6.15 12.63 -16.80
C ILE A 6 -6.87 12.30 -15.49
N ASP A 7 -8.02 12.93 -15.28
CA ASP A 7 -8.85 12.76 -14.10
C ASP A 7 -10.25 12.25 -14.50
N PRO A 8 -10.42 10.92 -14.71
CA PRO A 8 -11.71 10.37 -15.10
C PRO A 8 -12.76 10.38 -13.98
N PHE A 9 -12.39 10.81 -12.76
CA PHE A 9 -13.26 10.77 -11.59
C PHE A 9 -13.63 12.17 -11.06
N ASP A 10 -13.11 13.24 -11.69
CA ASP A 10 -13.29 14.62 -11.24
C ASP A 10 -12.93 14.81 -9.75
N VAL A 11 -11.79 14.25 -9.34
CA VAL A 11 -11.39 14.24 -7.91
C VAL A 11 -10.95 15.62 -7.42
N ALA A 12 -10.58 16.52 -8.33
CA ALA A 12 -10.26 17.91 -7.98
C ALA A 12 -11.44 18.64 -7.32
N ALA A 13 -12.67 18.23 -7.62
CA ALA A 13 -13.89 18.81 -7.06
C ALA A 13 -14.31 18.23 -5.69
N ASP A 14 -13.61 17.21 -5.15
CA ASP A 14 -13.99 16.58 -3.88
C ASP A 14 -13.79 17.52 -2.68
N PRO A 15 -14.86 18.02 -2.04
CA PRO A 15 -14.75 18.96 -0.92
C PRO A 15 -14.14 18.33 0.34
N ALA A 16 -14.19 17.01 0.47
CA ALA A 16 -13.56 16.28 1.57
C ALA A 16 -12.07 16.01 1.31
N MET A 17 -11.58 16.23 0.09
CA MET A 17 -10.17 16.04 -0.30
C MET A 17 -9.59 17.28 -1.02
N PRO A 18 -9.60 18.47 -0.40
CA PRO A 18 -9.28 19.73 -1.08
C PRO A 18 -7.83 19.82 -1.61
N SER A 19 -6.91 18.99 -1.09
CA SER A 19 -5.53 18.96 -1.56
C SER A 19 -5.37 18.30 -2.94
N LEU A 20 -6.40 17.64 -3.47
CA LEU A 20 -6.36 16.99 -4.79
C LEU A 20 -6.35 18.01 -5.94
N ALA A 21 -7.05 19.14 -5.80
CA ALA A 21 -6.98 20.22 -6.79
C ALA A 21 -5.53 20.70 -6.99
N LEU A 22 -4.79 20.91 -5.90
CA LEU A 22 -3.37 21.27 -5.95
C LEU A 22 -2.48 20.13 -6.48
N ALA A 23 -2.82 18.87 -6.15
CA ALA A 23 -2.06 17.71 -6.60
C ALA A 23 -2.21 17.44 -8.11
N LEU A 24 -3.29 17.93 -8.73
CA LEU A 24 -3.57 17.83 -10.16
C LEU A 24 -3.20 19.08 -10.95
N ASP A 25 -2.82 20.17 -10.27
CA ASP A 25 -2.24 21.36 -10.90
C ASP A 25 -0.80 21.04 -11.36
N PRO A 26 -0.51 21.08 -12.67
CA PRO A 26 0.81 20.69 -13.16
C PRO A 26 1.95 21.60 -12.73
N GLU A 27 1.69 22.90 -12.60
CA GLU A 27 2.73 23.84 -12.17
C GLU A 27 3.05 23.65 -10.70
N GLU A 28 2.03 23.46 -9.86
CA GLU A 28 2.23 23.20 -8.44
C GLU A 28 2.89 21.83 -8.21
N ALA A 29 2.46 20.78 -8.93
CA ALA A 29 3.10 19.46 -8.87
C ALA A 29 4.58 19.53 -9.27
N GLN A 30 4.90 20.22 -10.37
CA GLN A 30 6.28 20.45 -10.83
C GLN A 30 7.11 21.20 -9.77
N ARG A 31 6.56 22.27 -9.18
CA ARG A 31 7.23 23.06 -8.12
C ARG A 31 7.52 22.21 -6.89
N GLN A 32 6.58 21.38 -6.46
CA GLN A 32 6.75 20.53 -5.28
C GLN A 32 7.78 19.42 -5.54
N PHE A 33 7.75 18.77 -6.69
CA PHE A 33 8.67 17.66 -6.98
C PHE A 33 10.11 18.12 -7.14
N GLY A 34 10.35 19.26 -7.81
CA GLY A 34 11.69 19.82 -7.98
C GLY A 34 12.41 20.20 -6.67
N ARG A 35 11.68 20.31 -5.55
CA ARG A 35 12.25 20.70 -4.24
C ARG A 35 12.29 19.56 -3.21
N ARG A 36 11.62 18.42 -3.45
CA ARG A 36 11.20 17.50 -2.37
C ARG A 36 11.50 16.02 -2.61
N LEU A 37 12.22 15.64 -3.67
CA LEU A 37 12.50 14.24 -4.00
C LEU A 37 14.01 13.89 -4.06
N PRO A 38 14.81 14.21 -3.02
CA PRO A 38 16.25 13.94 -3.03
C PRO A 38 16.57 12.45 -3.07
N ARG A 39 15.70 11.59 -2.54
CA ARG A 39 15.88 10.13 -2.63
C ARG A 39 15.74 9.61 -4.06
N LEU A 40 14.89 10.26 -4.86
CA LEU A 40 14.68 9.88 -6.26
C LEU A 40 15.82 10.41 -7.14
N ALA A 41 16.13 11.70 -7.04
CA ALA A 41 17.04 12.39 -7.96
C ALA A 41 18.49 12.53 -7.45
N GLY A 42 18.76 12.27 -6.17
CA GLY A 42 20.03 12.58 -5.54
C GLY A 42 20.21 14.07 -5.24
N GLU A 43 21.34 14.43 -4.64
CA GLU A 43 21.70 15.83 -4.44
C GLU A 43 22.01 16.50 -5.79
N GLY A 44 21.39 17.65 -6.05
CA GLY A 44 21.56 18.37 -7.33
C GLY A 44 20.82 17.77 -8.53
N GLY A 45 20.10 16.66 -8.37
CA GLY A 45 19.26 16.10 -9.42
C GLY A 45 17.97 16.88 -9.64
N VAL A 46 17.41 16.76 -10.84
CA VAL A 46 16.21 17.47 -11.28
C VAL A 46 15.11 16.48 -11.62
N VAL A 47 13.86 16.82 -11.25
CA VAL A 47 12.67 16.04 -11.58
C VAL A 47 11.75 16.88 -12.45
N HIS A 48 11.47 16.42 -13.66
CA HIS A 48 10.58 17.08 -14.60
C HIS A 48 9.28 16.27 -14.76
N LEU A 49 8.14 16.92 -14.54
CA LEU A 49 6.83 16.29 -14.61
C LEU A 49 6.39 16.15 -16.07
N ARG A 50 6.00 14.93 -16.46
CA ARG A 50 5.50 14.62 -17.80
C ARG A 50 3.99 14.50 -17.86
N THR A 51 3.39 13.74 -16.94
CA THR A 51 1.95 13.47 -16.94
C THR A 51 1.42 13.29 -15.53
N ILE A 52 0.12 13.59 -15.34
CA ILE A 52 -0.62 13.30 -14.12
C ILE A 52 -1.85 12.46 -14.48
N ARG A 53 -2.08 11.34 -13.76
CA ARG A 53 -3.21 10.46 -14.01
C ARG A 53 -3.83 9.95 -12.71
N VAL A 54 -5.11 10.19 -12.50
CA VAL A 54 -5.84 9.56 -11.39
C VAL A 54 -6.19 8.12 -11.76
N THR A 55 -5.79 7.16 -10.94
CA THR A 55 -5.99 5.72 -11.22
C THR A 55 -6.96 5.04 -10.27
N ARG A 56 -7.08 5.52 -9.02
CA ARG A 56 -8.08 5.02 -8.08
C ARG A 56 -8.63 6.15 -7.24
N TYR A 57 -9.94 6.11 -7.02
CA TYR A 57 -10.63 7.09 -6.20
C TYR A 57 -11.71 6.42 -5.37
N LYS A 58 -11.77 6.78 -4.10
CA LYS A 58 -12.89 6.49 -3.22
C LYS A 58 -13.37 7.83 -2.63
N PRO A 59 -14.55 8.33 -3.05
CA PRO A 59 -15.05 9.65 -2.66
C PRO A 59 -14.94 9.93 -1.17
N GLY A 60 -14.38 11.11 -0.84
CA GLY A 60 -14.17 11.60 0.52
C GLY A 60 -13.27 10.75 1.39
N ARG A 61 -12.49 9.83 0.82
CA ARG A 61 -11.70 8.86 1.60
C ARG A 61 -10.26 8.75 1.15
N ARG A 62 -10.01 8.38 -0.11
CA ARG A 62 -8.66 8.14 -0.62
C ARG A 62 -8.57 8.30 -2.13
N CYS A 63 -7.42 8.73 -2.60
CA CYS A 63 -7.09 8.89 -4.01
C CYS A 63 -5.68 8.37 -4.28
N VAL A 64 -5.49 7.75 -5.45
CA VAL A 64 -4.20 7.32 -5.97
C VAL A 64 -3.97 7.99 -7.31
N ILE A 65 -2.84 8.68 -7.42
CA ILE A 65 -2.44 9.47 -8.58
C ILE A 65 -1.11 8.91 -9.08
N GLU A 66 -0.98 8.70 -10.38
CA GLU A 66 0.28 8.40 -11.05
C GLU A 66 0.88 9.68 -11.61
N TYR A 67 2.18 9.87 -11.37
CA TYR A 67 2.97 10.93 -11.97
C TYR A 67 4.08 10.30 -12.80
N GLU A 68 4.08 10.51 -14.10
CA GLU A 68 5.27 10.19 -14.90
C GLU A 68 6.23 11.36 -14.81
N VAL A 69 7.49 11.08 -14.49
CA VAL A 69 8.53 12.09 -14.33
C VAL A 69 9.81 11.65 -15.03
N ASP A 70 10.51 12.63 -15.56
CA ASP A 70 11.90 12.58 -15.98
C ASP A 70 12.79 12.86 -14.78
N VAL A 71 13.77 12.01 -14.53
CA VAL A 71 14.74 12.16 -13.46
C VAL A 71 16.13 12.31 -14.06
N GLU A 72 16.70 13.50 -13.89
CA GLU A 72 18.07 13.82 -14.27
C GLU A 72 18.95 13.82 -13.02
N ARG A 73 20.01 13.00 -13.03
CA ARG A 73 21.00 12.98 -11.95
C ARG A 73 22.35 13.47 -12.51
N PRO A 74 23.18 14.16 -11.72
CA PRO A 74 24.43 14.79 -12.22
C PRO A 74 25.33 13.85 -13.03
N ASP A 75 25.35 12.56 -12.70
CA ASP A 75 26.22 11.55 -13.33
C ASP A 75 25.43 10.34 -13.89
N SER A 76 24.20 10.55 -14.35
CA SER A 76 23.39 9.45 -14.92
C SER A 76 22.58 9.90 -16.13
N SER A 77 22.32 8.94 -17.02
CA SER A 77 21.35 9.10 -18.09
C SER A 77 19.97 9.44 -17.55
N LEU A 78 19.22 10.24 -18.31
CA LEU A 78 17.82 10.54 -18.04
C LEU A 78 17.02 9.25 -17.80
N GLU A 79 16.31 9.18 -16.68
CA GLU A 79 15.47 8.05 -16.32
C GLU A 79 14.00 8.47 -16.28
N VAL A 80 13.13 7.76 -17.01
CA VAL A 80 11.68 7.95 -16.91
C VAL A 80 11.14 7.07 -15.79
N VAL A 81 10.50 7.67 -14.81
CA VAL A 81 9.95 6.99 -13.64
C VAL A 81 8.46 7.30 -13.48
N THR A 82 7.66 6.29 -13.15
CA THR A 82 6.29 6.52 -12.67
C THR A 82 6.27 6.49 -11.15
N LEU A 83 5.75 7.56 -10.53
CA LEU A 83 5.49 7.66 -9.10
C LEU A 83 4.02 7.41 -8.80
N ILE A 84 3.75 6.72 -7.70
CA ILE A 84 2.41 6.55 -7.12
C ILE A 84 2.26 7.49 -5.93
N GLY A 85 1.42 8.50 -6.08
CA GLY A 85 0.97 9.42 -5.03
C GLY A 85 -0.28 8.90 -4.33
N LYS A 86 -0.23 8.80 -3.00
CA LYS A 86 -1.33 8.32 -2.17
C LYS A 86 -1.83 9.42 -1.24
N VAL A 87 -3.13 9.74 -1.31
CA VAL A 87 -3.80 10.76 -0.50
C VAL A 87 -4.94 10.11 0.30
N ARG A 88 -5.10 10.45 1.58
CA ARG A 88 -6.14 9.88 2.47
C ARG A 88 -6.61 10.85 3.56
N VAL A 89 -7.93 11.00 3.72
CA VAL A 89 -8.58 12.02 4.59
C VAL A 89 -8.33 11.86 6.10
N ARG A 90 -7.98 10.66 6.59
CA ARG A 90 -7.76 10.43 8.04
C ARG A 90 -6.39 9.87 8.38
N ARG A 91 -5.51 9.80 7.38
CA ARG A 91 -4.13 9.37 7.53
C ARG A 91 -3.29 10.42 6.83
N TYR A 92 -3.10 11.53 7.54
CA TYR A 92 -2.32 12.64 7.02
C TYR A 92 -0.83 12.37 7.22
N GLY A 93 -0.04 12.56 6.17
CA GLY A 93 1.41 12.67 6.27
C GLY A 93 2.18 11.35 6.43
N LYS A 94 3.34 11.47 7.10
CA LYS A 94 4.50 10.57 7.03
C LYS A 94 4.26 9.13 7.52
N SER A 95 3.08 8.72 8.01
CA SER A 95 2.93 7.36 8.59
C SER A 95 3.10 6.26 7.54
N GLY A 96 2.39 6.36 6.41
CA GLY A 96 2.56 5.40 5.30
C GLY A 96 3.97 5.41 4.72
N TYR A 97 4.53 6.61 4.52
CA TYR A 97 5.92 6.77 4.07
C TYR A 97 6.94 6.17 5.05
N ARG A 98 6.87 6.50 6.35
CA ARG A 98 7.80 6.01 7.39
C ARG A 98 7.73 4.50 7.52
N LEU A 99 6.53 3.93 7.43
CA LEU A 99 6.36 2.49 7.50
C LEU A 99 6.98 1.80 6.27
N LEU A 100 6.69 2.29 5.06
CA LEU A 100 7.31 1.77 3.85
C LEU A 100 8.84 1.92 3.88
N ASP A 101 9.32 3.06 4.38
CA ASP A 101 10.75 3.34 4.54
C ASP A 101 11.41 2.43 5.59
N ALA A 102 10.72 2.13 6.69
CA ALA A 102 11.20 1.18 7.68
C ALA A 102 11.34 -0.22 7.05
N PHE A 103 10.36 -0.69 6.28
CA PHE A 103 10.48 -1.95 5.54
C PHE A 103 11.62 -1.91 4.51
N TRP A 104 11.73 -0.83 3.74
CA TRP A 104 12.83 -0.65 2.79
C TRP A 104 14.20 -0.82 3.46
N ASN A 105 14.39 -0.21 4.64
CA ASN A 105 15.63 -0.31 5.40
C ASN A 105 15.77 -1.60 6.20
N ALA A 106 14.70 -2.39 6.36
CA ALA A 106 14.69 -3.71 7.01
C ALA A 106 14.88 -4.88 6.02
N GLY A 107 15.58 -4.65 4.90
CA GLY A 107 15.96 -5.70 3.95
C GLY A 107 14.99 -5.92 2.79
N PHE A 108 14.05 -5.01 2.55
CA PHE A 108 13.08 -5.09 1.43
C PHE A 108 13.41 -4.15 0.27
N LYS A 109 14.68 -3.77 0.11
CA LYS A 109 15.14 -2.95 -1.02
C LYS A 109 14.92 -3.64 -2.36
N SER A 110 15.01 -2.88 -3.45
CA SER A 110 14.84 -3.36 -4.83
C SER A 110 15.85 -4.44 -5.22
N ASP A 111 17.01 -4.47 -4.58
CA ASP A 111 18.10 -5.41 -4.79
C ASP A 111 18.13 -6.54 -3.76
N SER A 112 17.03 -6.76 -3.00
CA SER A 112 17.01 -7.81 -1.99
C SER A 112 17.39 -9.18 -2.60
N PRO A 113 18.28 -9.95 -1.95
CA PRO A 113 18.83 -11.19 -2.52
C PRO A 113 17.81 -12.33 -2.59
N ASP A 114 16.81 -12.31 -1.71
CA ASP A 114 15.69 -13.26 -1.70
C ASP A 114 14.59 -12.94 -2.75
N GLY A 115 14.70 -11.80 -3.43
CA GLY A 115 13.68 -11.36 -4.38
C GLY A 115 12.37 -10.94 -3.72
N ILE A 116 12.36 -10.57 -2.44
CA ILE A 116 11.19 -10.04 -1.72
C ILE A 116 11.44 -8.58 -1.34
N SER A 117 10.71 -7.67 -1.98
CA SER A 117 10.91 -6.23 -1.88
C SER A 117 9.62 -5.50 -1.48
N VAL A 118 9.76 -4.21 -1.18
CA VAL A 118 8.67 -3.25 -1.17
C VAL A 118 8.95 -2.17 -2.24
N PRO A 119 7.94 -1.43 -2.71
CA PRO A 119 8.17 -0.29 -3.59
C PRO A 119 9.12 0.73 -2.95
N GLU A 120 9.98 1.34 -3.77
CA GLU A 120 10.90 2.36 -3.29
C GLU A 120 10.13 3.59 -2.78
N PRO A 121 10.28 4.00 -1.51
CA PRO A 121 9.75 5.26 -1.03
C PRO A 121 10.44 6.42 -1.77
N ALA A 122 9.67 7.34 -2.34
CA ALA A 122 10.21 8.48 -3.09
C ALA A 122 10.21 9.78 -2.26
N GLY A 123 9.20 9.97 -1.41
CA GLY A 123 9.14 11.12 -0.51
C GLY A 123 7.73 11.44 -0.03
N THR A 124 7.58 12.63 0.55
CA THR A 124 6.27 13.19 0.96
C THR A 124 6.10 14.59 0.42
N VAL A 125 4.87 14.93 0.01
CA VAL A 125 4.49 16.29 -0.41
C VAL A 125 3.41 16.82 0.54
N PRO A 126 3.79 17.59 1.57
CA PRO A 126 2.86 18.08 2.59
C PRO A 126 1.71 18.91 2.02
N ALA A 127 1.97 19.75 1.00
CA ALA A 127 0.96 20.58 0.34
C ALA A 127 -0.20 19.73 -0.21
N PHE A 128 0.10 18.53 -0.71
CA PHE A 128 -0.88 17.60 -1.26
C PHE A 128 -1.45 16.63 -0.23
N ARG A 129 -0.96 16.68 1.02
CA ARG A 129 -1.19 15.65 2.05
C ARG A 129 -0.89 14.24 1.52
N MET A 130 0.18 14.15 0.74
CA MET A 130 0.53 13.00 -0.08
C MET A 130 1.87 12.40 0.34
N TRP A 131 1.99 11.09 0.15
CA TRP A 131 3.30 10.44 0.05
C TRP A 131 3.44 9.69 -1.27
N LEU A 132 4.70 9.53 -1.69
CA LEU A 132 5.08 9.02 -2.99
C LEU A 132 5.96 7.78 -2.84
N GLN A 133 5.76 6.83 -3.74
CA GLN A 133 6.63 5.68 -3.96
C GLN A 133 6.82 5.49 -5.47
N ARG A 134 7.86 4.78 -5.88
CA ARG A 134 7.96 4.31 -7.26
C ARG A 134 6.89 3.28 -7.56
N LYS A 135 6.37 3.31 -8.78
CA LYS A 135 5.54 2.23 -9.32
C LYS A 135 6.42 1.02 -9.57
N VAL A 136 5.94 -0.15 -9.19
CA VAL A 136 6.63 -1.43 -9.43
C VAL A 136 6.06 -2.08 -10.69
N PRO A 137 6.89 -2.77 -11.48
CA PRO A 137 6.43 -3.59 -12.59
C PRO A 137 5.74 -4.86 -12.09
N GLY A 138 5.09 -5.58 -13.00
CA GLY A 138 4.53 -6.91 -12.72
C GLY A 138 3.00 -6.94 -12.63
N ARG A 139 2.48 -8.07 -12.15
CA ARG A 139 1.03 -8.37 -12.06
C ARG A 139 0.64 -8.78 -10.63
N PRO A 140 -0.60 -8.53 -10.19
CA PRO A 140 -1.09 -9.03 -8.91
C PRO A 140 -0.99 -10.56 -8.82
N ALA A 141 -0.64 -11.09 -7.65
CA ALA A 141 -0.53 -12.53 -7.46
C ALA A 141 -1.87 -13.25 -7.64
N THR A 142 -3.00 -12.58 -7.39
CA THR A 142 -4.36 -13.10 -7.63
C THR A 142 -4.54 -13.63 -9.05
N ASP A 143 -3.95 -12.96 -10.03
CA ASP A 143 -4.01 -13.35 -11.44
C ASP A 143 -3.18 -14.60 -11.76
N LEU A 144 -2.22 -14.94 -10.91
CA LEU A 144 -1.17 -15.92 -11.18
C LEU A 144 -1.27 -17.18 -10.32
N LEU A 145 -1.94 -17.09 -9.16
CA LEU A 145 -2.08 -18.22 -8.23
C LEU A 145 -2.88 -19.38 -8.81
N ALA A 146 -3.80 -19.13 -9.74
CA ALA A 146 -4.56 -20.18 -10.41
C ALA A 146 -3.79 -20.88 -11.55
N ALA A 147 -2.63 -20.36 -11.96
CA ALA A 147 -1.82 -20.94 -13.03
C ALA A 147 -1.02 -22.17 -12.53
N PRO A 148 -0.46 -23.02 -13.43
CA PRO A 148 0.33 -24.19 -13.03
C PRO A 148 1.51 -23.89 -12.10
N ALA A 149 2.14 -22.71 -12.24
CA ALA A 149 3.22 -22.25 -11.36
C ALA A 149 2.73 -21.69 -10.01
N GLY A 150 1.41 -21.63 -9.78
CA GLY A 150 0.79 -21.02 -8.61
C GLY A 150 1.22 -21.61 -7.27
N VAL A 151 1.50 -22.93 -7.22
CA VAL A 151 2.01 -23.58 -6.01
C VAL A 151 3.40 -23.07 -5.64
N ALA A 152 4.29 -22.88 -6.62
CA ALA A 152 5.61 -22.32 -6.38
C ALA A 152 5.52 -20.85 -5.93
N LEU A 153 4.62 -20.08 -6.56
CA LEU A 153 4.33 -18.71 -6.15
C LEU A 153 3.80 -18.62 -4.72
N ALA A 154 2.86 -19.49 -4.34
CA ALA A 154 2.31 -19.55 -2.99
C ALA A 154 3.39 -19.82 -1.93
N ARG A 155 4.36 -20.70 -2.22
CA ARG A 155 5.53 -20.92 -1.34
C ARG A 155 6.35 -19.65 -1.18
N LYS A 156 6.63 -18.94 -2.28
CA LYS A 156 7.37 -17.66 -2.22
C LYS A 156 6.60 -16.56 -1.47
N ILE A 157 5.27 -16.53 -1.57
CA ILE A 157 4.43 -15.63 -0.78
C ILE A 157 4.50 -15.97 0.72
N ALA A 158 4.55 -17.26 1.07
CA ALA A 158 4.74 -17.68 2.46
C ALA A 158 6.13 -17.27 3.00
N GLU A 159 7.18 -17.39 2.19
CA GLU A 159 8.52 -16.86 2.52
C GLU A 159 8.49 -15.35 2.74
N ALA A 160 7.73 -14.61 1.92
CA ALA A 160 7.55 -13.17 2.07
C ALA A 160 6.83 -12.79 3.36
N ALA A 161 5.77 -13.52 3.74
CA ALA A 161 5.10 -13.34 5.03
C ALA A 161 6.06 -13.64 6.20
N HIS A 162 6.84 -14.72 6.11
CA HIS A 162 7.83 -15.06 7.13
C HIS A 162 8.91 -13.97 7.28
N LYS A 163 9.42 -13.44 6.16
CA LYS A 163 10.36 -12.33 6.14
C LYS A 163 9.77 -11.09 6.81
N LEU A 164 8.51 -10.76 6.51
CA LEU A 164 7.78 -9.64 7.12
C LEU A 164 7.69 -9.80 8.64
N HIS A 165 7.30 -10.98 9.13
CA HIS A 165 7.21 -11.25 10.57
C HIS A 165 8.55 -11.11 11.31
N ARG A 166 9.66 -11.34 10.61
CA ARG A 166 11.02 -11.22 11.15
C ARG A 166 11.70 -9.87 10.92
N ALA A 167 11.04 -8.95 10.22
CA ALA A 167 11.64 -7.68 9.83
C ALA A 167 11.91 -6.72 11.01
N ALA A 168 11.33 -7.02 12.19
CA ALA A 168 11.41 -6.19 13.40
C ALA A 168 11.04 -4.70 13.16
N VAL A 169 10.17 -4.45 12.17
CA VAL A 169 9.66 -3.11 11.87
C VAL A 169 8.68 -2.70 12.97
N PRO A 170 8.92 -1.58 13.68
CA PRO A 170 8.09 -1.15 14.80
C PRO A 170 6.61 -1.00 14.42
N ALA A 171 5.74 -1.41 15.33
CA ALA A 171 4.29 -1.28 15.19
C ALA A 171 3.73 -0.43 16.33
N ASP A 172 2.98 0.61 15.98
CA ASP A 172 2.34 1.51 16.96
C ASP A 172 0.98 0.97 17.46
N ARG A 173 0.53 -0.14 16.89
CA ARG A 173 -0.79 -0.73 17.12
C ARG A 173 -0.62 -2.19 17.47
N ARG A 174 -1.51 -2.69 18.32
CA ARG A 174 -1.65 -4.12 18.62
C ARG A 174 -2.98 -4.62 18.09
N HIS A 175 -3.00 -5.85 17.61
CA HIS A 175 -4.20 -6.53 17.16
C HIS A 175 -4.19 -7.97 17.66
N THR A 176 -5.23 -8.37 18.37
CA THR A 176 -5.29 -9.67 19.04
C THR A 176 -6.37 -10.57 18.45
N MET A 177 -6.33 -11.85 18.80
CA MET A 177 -7.43 -12.78 18.50
C MET A 177 -8.78 -12.25 19.03
N ALA A 178 -8.79 -11.61 20.20
CA ALA A 178 -10.00 -11.01 20.76
C ALA A 178 -10.54 -9.87 19.88
N ASP A 179 -9.67 -9.08 19.25
CA ASP A 179 -10.09 -8.05 18.32
C ASP A 179 -10.72 -8.61 17.05
N GLU A 180 -10.14 -9.68 16.49
CA GLU A 180 -10.72 -10.36 15.32
C GLU A 180 -12.09 -10.98 15.64
N LEU A 181 -12.22 -11.66 16.79
CA LEU A 181 -13.50 -12.19 17.25
C LEU A 181 -14.53 -11.08 17.45
N ARG A 182 -14.15 -9.95 18.06
CA ARG A 182 -15.03 -8.80 18.23
C ARG A 182 -15.52 -8.28 16.87
N ILE A 183 -14.64 -8.15 15.87
CA ILE A 183 -15.02 -7.73 14.52
C ILE A 183 -16.04 -8.70 13.89
N LEU A 184 -15.83 -10.01 14.02
CA LEU A 184 -16.77 -11.02 13.54
C LEU A 184 -18.15 -10.88 14.20
N HIS A 185 -18.17 -10.73 15.53
CA HIS A 185 -19.40 -10.54 16.33
C HIS A 185 -20.12 -9.22 16.04
N GLU A 186 -19.41 -8.17 15.62
CA GLU A 186 -20.02 -6.91 15.19
C GLU A 186 -20.60 -7.00 13.77
N CYS A 187 -19.86 -7.61 12.84
CA CYS A 187 -20.16 -7.56 11.42
C CYS A 187 -21.17 -8.61 10.97
N LEU A 188 -21.01 -9.87 11.39
CA LEU A 188 -21.84 -10.97 10.89
C LEU A 188 -23.32 -10.89 11.29
N PRO A 189 -23.72 -10.37 12.48
CA PRO A 189 -25.13 -10.14 12.77
C PRO A 189 -25.79 -9.15 11.81
N THR A 190 -25.03 -8.20 11.25
CA THR A 190 -25.54 -7.30 10.21
C THR A 190 -25.89 -8.05 8.94
N VAL A 191 -25.08 -9.04 8.56
CA VAL A 191 -25.39 -9.93 7.43
C VAL A 191 -26.64 -10.77 7.72
N ALA A 192 -26.76 -11.32 8.92
CA ALA A 192 -27.94 -12.11 9.31
C ALA A 192 -29.25 -11.30 9.27
N ARG A 193 -29.21 -10.01 9.61
CA ARG A 193 -30.37 -9.11 9.50
C ARG A 193 -30.78 -8.84 8.05
N LEU A 194 -29.82 -8.75 7.14
CA LEU A 194 -30.09 -8.54 5.71
C LEU A 194 -30.53 -9.83 5.01
N GLU A 195 -30.02 -10.98 5.45
CA GLU A 195 -30.21 -12.28 4.81
C GLU A 195 -30.54 -13.36 5.86
N SER A 196 -31.80 -13.37 6.30
CA SER A 196 -32.28 -14.20 7.41
C SER A 196 -32.06 -15.71 7.22
N ARG A 197 -32.03 -16.19 5.97
CA ARG A 197 -31.71 -17.59 5.63
C ARG A 197 -30.34 -18.06 6.15
N TRP A 198 -29.41 -17.14 6.42
CA TRP A 198 -28.09 -17.47 6.95
C TRP A 198 -27.97 -17.33 8.46
N ALA A 199 -28.99 -16.80 9.16
CA ALA A 199 -28.91 -16.46 10.57
C ALA A 199 -28.41 -17.62 11.44
N GLY A 200 -29.06 -18.79 11.35
CA GLY A 200 -28.63 -19.97 12.12
C GLY A 200 -27.25 -20.50 11.73
N ARG A 201 -26.80 -20.31 10.49
CA ARG A 201 -25.42 -20.67 10.07
C ARG A 201 -24.39 -19.71 10.65
N ILE A 202 -24.71 -18.41 10.66
CA ILE A 202 -23.86 -17.36 11.22
C ILE A 202 -23.73 -17.52 12.74
N GLU A 203 -24.82 -17.82 13.44
CA GLU A 203 -24.80 -18.09 14.88
C GLU A 203 -23.86 -19.26 15.22
N ARG A 204 -24.02 -20.40 14.52
CA ARG A 204 -23.11 -21.55 14.69
C ARG A 204 -21.65 -21.21 14.38
N LEU A 205 -21.41 -20.35 13.39
CA LEU A 205 -20.07 -19.90 13.02
C LEU A 205 -19.46 -19.05 14.15
N LEU A 206 -20.20 -18.07 14.67
CA LEU A 206 -19.75 -17.20 15.77
C LEU A 206 -19.45 -17.99 17.05
N ASP A 207 -20.30 -18.96 17.38
CA ASP A 207 -20.07 -19.87 18.50
C ASP A 207 -18.81 -20.71 18.31
N ALA A 208 -18.62 -21.26 17.10
CA ALA A 208 -17.42 -22.04 16.78
C ALA A 208 -16.15 -21.17 16.83
N SER A 209 -16.20 -19.95 16.27
CA SER A 209 -15.10 -18.98 16.34
C SER A 209 -14.74 -18.63 17.78
N THR A 210 -15.74 -18.40 18.63
CA THR A 210 -15.53 -18.09 20.06
C THR A 210 -14.86 -19.25 20.78
N ARG A 211 -15.32 -20.48 20.58
CA ARG A 211 -14.70 -21.68 21.15
C ARG A 211 -13.27 -21.89 20.65
N LEU A 212 -13.04 -21.73 19.34
CA LEU A 212 -11.71 -21.88 18.75
C LEU A 212 -10.74 -20.82 19.26
N GLY A 213 -11.16 -19.56 19.34
CA GLY A 213 -10.31 -18.49 19.86
C GLY A 213 -9.95 -18.70 21.33
N ALA A 214 -10.89 -19.16 22.16
CA ALA A 214 -10.63 -19.49 23.57
C ALA A 214 -9.69 -20.70 23.74
N ALA A 215 -9.73 -21.67 22.81
CA ALA A 215 -8.88 -22.85 22.83
C ALA A 215 -7.51 -22.65 22.16
N THR A 216 -7.31 -21.55 21.44
CA THR A 216 -6.05 -21.24 20.75
C THR A 216 -5.05 -20.68 21.76
N PRO A 217 -3.86 -21.29 21.94
CA PRO A 217 -2.83 -20.75 22.82
C PRO A 217 -2.42 -19.33 22.40
N GLU A 218 -2.08 -18.48 23.37
CA GLU A 218 -1.62 -17.13 23.07
C GLU A 218 -0.31 -17.20 22.26
N PRO A 219 -0.27 -16.65 21.03
CA PRO A 219 0.92 -16.71 20.19
C PRO A 219 1.97 -15.72 20.69
N THR A 220 3.24 -16.00 20.37
CA THR A 220 4.27 -14.96 20.44
C THR A 220 3.96 -13.88 19.42
N THR A 221 3.85 -12.64 19.88
CA THR A 221 3.51 -11.52 19.01
C THR A 221 4.68 -11.13 18.11
N CYS A 222 4.35 -10.70 16.90
CA CYS A 222 5.32 -10.13 15.97
C CYS A 222 4.67 -9.06 15.09
N GLY A 223 5.46 -8.40 14.23
CA GLY A 223 4.91 -7.48 13.24
C GLY A 223 4.16 -8.25 12.16
N ILE A 224 2.87 -8.01 12.01
CA ILE A 224 2.02 -8.63 10.99
C ILE A 224 1.46 -7.59 10.02
N HIS A 225 1.23 -8.00 8.77
CA HIS A 225 0.57 -7.15 7.77
C HIS A 225 -0.91 -6.90 8.10
N ARG A 226 -1.55 -7.84 8.81
CA ARG A 226 -2.99 -7.91 9.18
C ARG A 226 -3.99 -8.06 8.02
N ASP A 227 -3.72 -7.50 6.85
CA ASP A 227 -4.61 -7.60 5.67
C ASP A 227 -3.87 -8.22 4.47
N PHE A 228 -3.28 -9.40 4.67
CA PHE A 228 -2.39 -10.02 3.70
C PHE A 228 -3.14 -10.96 2.76
N TYR A 229 -3.42 -10.50 1.54
CA TYR A 229 -4.05 -11.27 0.48
C TYR A 229 -3.37 -11.01 -0.86
N ALA A 230 -3.71 -11.81 -1.87
CA ALA A 230 -2.93 -11.91 -3.12
C ALA A 230 -2.88 -10.62 -3.96
N ASP A 231 -3.83 -9.69 -3.84
CA ASP A 231 -3.73 -8.37 -4.53
C ASP A 231 -2.67 -7.46 -3.90
N GLN A 232 -2.26 -7.73 -2.65
CA GLN A 232 -1.20 -6.99 -1.97
C GLN A 232 0.20 -7.48 -2.33
N VAL A 233 0.30 -8.41 -3.28
CA VAL A 233 1.56 -8.93 -3.80
C VAL A 233 1.60 -8.71 -5.30
N ILE A 234 2.59 -7.95 -5.77
CA ILE A 234 2.91 -7.84 -7.20
C ILE A 234 4.06 -8.78 -7.53
N VAL A 235 3.92 -9.54 -8.61
CA VAL A 235 4.89 -10.50 -9.12
C VAL A 235 5.52 -9.95 -10.40
N ASP A 236 6.84 -9.80 -10.39
CA ASP A 236 7.63 -9.40 -11.55
C ASP A 236 8.75 -10.41 -11.77
N GLY A 237 8.53 -11.35 -12.70
CA GLY A 237 9.42 -12.50 -12.89
C GLY A 237 9.65 -13.25 -11.58
N GLY A 238 10.92 -13.28 -11.13
CA GLY A 238 11.31 -13.90 -9.88
C GLY A 238 11.16 -13.03 -8.62
N ARG A 239 10.70 -11.77 -8.72
CA ARG A 239 10.62 -10.83 -7.59
C ARG A 239 9.17 -10.63 -7.14
N LEU A 240 8.98 -10.51 -5.83
CA LEU A 240 7.73 -10.12 -5.20
C LEU A 240 7.86 -8.70 -4.63
N PHE A 241 6.83 -7.90 -4.81
CA PHE A 241 6.66 -6.61 -4.14
C PHE A 241 5.45 -6.66 -3.22
N LEU A 242 5.67 -6.47 -1.92
CA LEU A 242 4.60 -6.39 -0.93
C LEU A 242 4.06 -4.95 -0.87
N LEU A 243 2.74 -4.82 -0.84
CA LEU A 243 2.02 -3.56 -0.88
C LEU A 243 1.12 -3.38 0.35
N ASP A 244 0.70 -2.13 0.59
CA ASP A 244 -0.41 -1.76 1.50
C ASP A 244 -0.28 -2.21 2.97
N PHE A 245 0.82 -1.82 3.59
CA PHE A 245 1.05 -1.98 5.02
C PHE A 245 0.18 -1.09 5.92
N ASP A 246 -0.94 -0.53 5.43
CA ASP A 246 -1.77 0.40 6.20
C ASP A 246 -2.30 -0.23 7.50
N LEU A 247 -2.46 -1.54 7.54
CA LEU A 247 -2.94 -2.26 8.71
C LEU A 247 -1.83 -2.96 9.51
N HIS A 248 -0.55 -2.70 9.18
CA HIS A 248 0.60 -3.23 9.94
C HIS A 248 0.44 -2.95 11.43
N CYS A 249 0.61 -3.99 12.21
CA CYS A 249 0.49 -3.94 13.65
C CYS A 249 1.31 -5.07 14.28
N GLU A 250 1.47 -5.02 15.59
CA GLU A 250 1.82 -6.19 16.38
C GLU A 250 0.58 -7.10 16.44
N GLY A 251 0.74 -8.41 16.27
CA GLY A 251 -0.32 -9.39 16.45
C GLY A 251 0.18 -10.82 16.47
#